data_AF-A0AAV3L1W0-F1
#
_entry.id   AF-A0AAV3L1W0-F1
#
_cell.length_a   1.000
_cell.length_b   1.000
_cell.length_c   1.000
_cell.angle_alpha   90.00
_cell.angle_beta   90.00
_cell.angle_gamma   90.00
#
_symmetry.space_group_name_H-M   'P 1'
#
loop_
_entity.id
_entity.type
_entity.pdbx_description
1 polymer ?
#
loop_
_entity_poly.entity_id
_entity_poly.type
_entity_poly.pdbx_seq_one_letter_code
_entity_poly.pdbx_strand_id
1 'polypeptide(L)'
;MKKKIGNRPQTQISLLLQLFMAVMFLAGAAVFTYPFLADALSNYLDQRRIENYQKQLERDKEEKHEQQLAVHEKKNQTLAHTSVIPGMGQVKDPFEQAVRNVQNPGKEYYEQHMIGAIYIPKNNVSLPLFDETNDLLLDRGATVLQGTSFPTGGESTHSVITAHSGIAEKKLFTDLEEMEQDDRFYLEVYGRMLAYEVVEKIVVLPTKTNTLAIREKQDLVTLITCTPYTVNTHRLLVTGRRVPFTEEVSSKIEQTKKYHLYRLLILLLGILLVLTLFGYWCYRKFKRQKQLRKNNR
;
A
#
# COMPACT_ATOMS: atom_id res chain seq x y z
N MET A 1 -33.09 -48.86 46.08
CA MET A 1 -32.27 -47.66 46.36
C MET A 1 -31.96 -46.93 45.04
N LYS A 2 -32.65 -45.82 44.73
CA LYS A 2 -32.33 -44.97 43.57
C LYS A 2 -31.45 -43.81 44.05
N LYS A 3 -30.18 -43.82 43.63
CA LYS A 3 -29.17 -42.81 43.93
C LYS A 3 -29.57 -41.49 43.23
N LYS A 4 -29.98 -40.47 43.98
CA LYS A 4 -30.13 -39.10 43.47
C LYS A 4 -28.74 -38.61 43.05
N ILE A 5 -28.49 -38.55 41.75
CA ILE A 5 -27.30 -37.91 41.19
C ILE A 5 -27.49 -36.40 41.42
N GLY A 6 -26.63 -35.83 42.26
CA GLY A 6 -26.68 -34.43 42.66
C GLY A 6 -26.63 -33.51 41.44
N ASN A 7 -27.58 -32.57 41.38
CA ASN A 7 -27.49 -31.41 40.51
C ASN A 7 -26.21 -30.66 40.87
N ARG A 8 -25.21 -30.68 39.97
CA ARG A 8 -24.11 -29.72 40.02
C ARG A 8 -24.74 -28.32 39.93
N PRO A 9 -24.38 -27.36 40.79
CA PRO A 9 -24.86 -26.00 40.64
C PRO A 9 -24.24 -25.44 39.35
N GLN A 10 -25.02 -25.42 38.26
CA GLN A 10 -24.68 -24.58 37.11
C GLN A 10 -24.68 -23.16 37.64
N THR A 11 -23.51 -22.55 37.76
CA THR A 11 -23.35 -21.12 38.02
C THR A 11 -24.13 -20.38 36.94
N GLN A 12 -25.34 -19.92 37.29
CA GLN A 12 -26.19 -19.18 36.38
C GLN A 12 -25.59 -17.79 36.21
N ILE A 13 -24.62 -17.68 35.29
CA ILE A 13 -24.09 -16.40 34.86
C ILE A 13 -25.29 -15.56 34.40
N SER A 14 -25.47 -14.38 35.01
CA SER A 14 -26.56 -13.48 34.65
C SER A 14 -26.49 -13.14 33.16
N LEU A 15 -27.65 -13.00 32.51
CA LEU A 15 -27.69 -12.62 31.09
C LEU A 15 -26.94 -11.30 30.84
N LEU A 16 -26.96 -10.39 31.83
CA LEU A 16 -26.18 -9.17 31.81
C LEU A 16 -24.68 -9.45 31.69
N LEU A 17 -24.13 -10.35 32.51
CA LEU A 17 -22.71 -10.69 32.45
C LEU A 17 -22.35 -11.40 31.14
N GLN A 18 -23.22 -12.26 30.61
CA GLN A 18 -23.02 -12.90 29.30
C GLN A 18 -23.00 -11.88 28.16
N LEU A 19 -23.90 -10.89 28.18
CA LEU A 19 -23.93 -9.82 27.19
C LEU A 19 -22.69 -8.94 27.30
N PHE A 20 -22.29 -8.58 28.52
CA PHE A 20 -21.08 -7.80 28.77
C PHE A 20 -19.82 -8.49 28.23
N MET A 21 -19.63 -9.78 28.55
CA MET A 21 -18.49 -10.55 28.02
C MET A 21 -18.50 -10.61 26.49
N ALA A 22 -19.68 -10.78 25.88
CA ALA A 22 -19.79 -10.82 24.43
C ALA A 22 -19.49 -9.47 23.77
N VAL A 23 -19.91 -8.35 24.37
CA VAL A 23 -19.59 -7.00 23.90
C VAL A 23 -18.08 -6.73 24.02
N MET A 24 -17.45 -7.10 25.14
CA MET A 24 -16.00 -6.97 25.31
C MET A 24 -15.22 -7.78 24.27
N PHE A 25 -15.67 -9.01 23.99
CA PHE A 25 -15.08 -9.82 22.93
C PHE A 25 -15.21 -9.16 21.54
N LEU A 26 -16.40 -8.63 21.21
CA LEU A 26 -16.61 -7.91 19.95
C LEU A 26 -15.78 -6.64 19.85
N ALA A 27 -15.60 -5.91 20.94
CA ALA A 27 -14.72 -4.74 20.98
C ALA A 27 -13.27 -5.13 20.69
N GLY A 28 -12.77 -6.19 21.32
CA GLY A 28 -11.42 -6.72 21.04
C GLY A 28 -11.27 -7.18 19.59
N ALA A 29 -12.27 -7.90 19.06
CA ALA A 29 -12.28 -8.33 17.66
C ALA A 29 -12.31 -7.14 16.69
N ALA A 30 -13.05 -6.07 17.01
CA ALA A 30 -13.10 -4.86 16.20
C ALA A 30 -11.74 -4.15 16.14
N VAL A 31 -11.08 -3.97 17.29
CA VAL A 31 -9.73 -3.39 17.36
C VAL A 31 -8.73 -4.23 16.56
N PHE A 32 -8.77 -5.55 16.71
CA PHE A 32 -7.89 -6.47 15.96
C PHE A 32 -8.15 -6.43 14.45
N THR A 33 -9.41 -6.33 14.02
CA THR A 33 -9.78 -6.36 12.60
C THR A 33 -9.57 -5.00 11.91
N TYR A 34 -9.49 -3.90 12.67
CA TYR A 34 -9.40 -2.55 12.14
C TYR A 34 -8.25 -2.34 11.15
N PRO A 35 -6.98 -2.72 11.43
CA PRO A 35 -5.88 -2.52 10.48
C PRO A 35 -6.11 -3.21 9.13
N PHE A 36 -6.67 -4.42 9.14
CA PHE A 36 -6.97 -5.17 7.92
C PHE A 36 -8.07 -4.50 7.09
N LEU A 37 -9.10 -3.97 7.75
CA LEU A 37 -10.17 -3.27 7.07
C LEU A 37 -9.72 -1.90 6.55
N ALA A 38 -8.92 -1.18 7.34
CA ALA A 38 -8.32 0.10 6.96
C ALA A 38 -7.42 -0.08 5.73
N ASP A 39 -6.52 -1.07 5.73
CA ASP A 39 -5.69 -1.41 4.57
C ASP A 39 -6.53 -1.82 3.35
N ALA A 40 -7.55 -2.67 3.54
CA ALA A 40 -8.42 -3.09 2.44
C ALA A 40 -9.18 -1.91 1.81
N LEU A 41 -9.72 -1.01 2.63
CA LEU A 41 -10.40 0.19 2.17
C LEU A 41 -9.44 1.16 1.49
N SER A 42 -8.26 1.39 2.08
CA SER A 42 -7.21 2.23 1.51
C SER A 42 -6.82 1.78 0.11
N ASN A 43 -6.52 0.48 -0.06
CA ASN A 43 -6.16 -0.07 -1.37
C ASN A 43 -7.30 0.08 -2.39
N TYR A 44 -8.56 -0.12 -1.99
CA TYR A 44 -9.71 0.12 -2.88
C TYR A 44 -9.82 1.60 -3.31
N LEU A 45 -9.64 2.54 -2.38
CA LEU A 45 -9.65 3.97 -2.68
C LEU A 45 -8.49 4.36 -3.60
N ASP A 46 -7.31 3.76 -3.38
CA ASP A 46 -6.13 3.97 -4.21
C ASP A 46 -6.37 3.47 -5.64
N GLN A 47 -6.98 2.29 -5.83
CA GLN A 47 -7.39 1.80 -7.16
C GLN A 47 -8.34 2.78 -7.88
N ARG A 48 -9.32 3.33 -7.16
CA ARG A 48 -10.23 4.33 -7.74
C ARG A 48 -9.52 5.60 -8.16
N ARG A 49 -8.48 6.03 -7.45
CA ARG A 49 -7.67 7.20 -7.86
C ARG A 49 -6.90 6.89 -9.14
N ILE A 50 -6.27 5.73 -9.22
CA ILE A 50 -5.55 5.28 -10.42
C ILE A 50 -6.51 5.20 -11.63
N GLU A 51 -7.66 4.57 -11.48
CA GLU A 51 -8.68 4.49 -12.55
C GLU A 51 -9.18 5.87 -13.00
N ASN A 52 -9.40 6.79 -12.06
CA ASN A 52 -9.85 8.15 -12.39
C ASN A 52 -8.76 8.94 -13.11
N TYR A 53 -7.51 8.79 -12.69
CA TYR A 53 -6.36 9.40 -13.34
C TYR A 53 -6.17 8.86 -14.76
N GLN A 54 -6.26 7.55 -14.95
CA GLN A 54 -6.23 6.90 -16.29
C GLN A 54 -7.32 7.47 -17.20
N LYS A 55 -8.56 7.58 -16.72
CA LYS A 55 -9.66 8.19 -17.49
C LYS A 55 -9.44 9.67 -17.80
N GLN A 56 -8.73 10.38 -16.94
CA GLN A 56 -8.37 11.78 -17.19
C GLN A 56 -7.29 11.86 -18.29
N LEU A 57 -6.28 10.99 -18.25
CA LEU A 57 -5.28 10.88 -19.31
C LEU A 57 -5.91 10.52 -20.66
N GLU A 58 -6.95 9.68 -20.70
CA GLU A 58 -7.67 9.38 -21.95
C GLU A 58 -8.46 10.58 -22.51
N ARG A 59 -8.84 11.53 -21.64
CA ARG A 59 -9.58 12.74 -22.03
C ARG A 59 -8.68 13.90 -22.41
N ASP A 60 -7.55 14.02 -21.75
CA ASP A 60 -6.52 15.00 -22.06
C ASP A 60 -5.91 14.66 -23.43
N LYS A 61 -5.47 15.68 -24.18
CA LYS A 61 -4.86 15.46 -25.50
C LYS A 61 -3.60 14.62 -25.35
N GLU A 62 -3.47 13.55 -26.12
CA GLU A 62 -2.28 12.69 -26.14
C GLU A 62 -0.98 13.50 -26.31
N GLU A 63 -1.01 14.54 -27.16
CA GLU A 63 0.09 15.49 -27.37
C GLU A 63 0.58 16.15 -26.06
N LYS A 64 -0.30 16.44 -25.11
CA LYS A 64 0.06 17.05 -23.82
C LYS A 64 0.90 16.08 -22.97
N HIS A 65 0.55 14.80 -22.96
CA HIS A 65 1.29 13.78 -22.21
C HIS A 65 2.65 13.53 -22.85
N GLU A 66 2.70 13.46 -24.18
CA GLU A 66 3.97 13.32 -24.90
C GLU A 66 4.89 14.52 -24.69
N GLN A 67 4.33 15.74 -24.66
CA GLN A 67 5.09 16.95 -24.32
C GLN A 67 5.65 16.89 -22.90
N GLN A 68 4.85 16.45 -21.91
CA GLN A 68 5.32 16.27 -20.54
C GLN A 68 6.47 15.26 -20.47
N LEU A 69 6.29 14.08 -21.08
CA LEU A 69 7.33 13.05 -21.17
C LEU A 69 8.60 13.58 -21.82
N ALA A 70 8.50 14.27 -22.96
CA ALA A 70 9.66 14.82 -23.67
C ALA A 70 10.41 15.88 -22.84
N VAL A 71 9.70 16.68 -22.02
CA VAL A 71 10.34 17.62 -21.09
C VAL A 71 11.16 16.88 -20.04
N HIS A 72 10.61 15.81 -19.46
CA HIS A 72 11.32 15.01 -18.45
C HIS A 72 12.47 14.19 -19.04
N GLU A 73 12.32 13.64 -20.25
CA GLU A 73 13.38 12.93 -20.99
C GLU A 73 14.58 13.85 -21.26
N LYS A 74 14.35 15.11 -21.69
CA LYS A 74 15.43 16.11 -21.86
C LYS A 74 16.12 16.47 -20.56
N LYS A 75 15.36 16.58 -19.46
CA LYS A 75 15.93 16.80 -18.12
C LYS A 75 16.80 15.61 -17.70
N ASN A 76 16.35 14.38 -17.96
CA ASN A 76 17.10 13.17 -17.66
C ASN A 76 18.42 13.10 -18.44
N GLN A 77 18.43 13.49 -19.72
CA GLN A 77 19.67 13.56 -20.51
C GLN A 77 20.68 14.55 -19.91
N THR A 78 20.21 15.74 -19.50
CA THR A 78 21.07 16.71 -18.81
C THR A 78 21.61 16.15 -17.49
N LEU A 79 20.76 15.46 -16.72
CA LEU A 79 21.14 14.83 -15.46
C LEU A 79 22.19 13.71 -15.66
N ALA A 80 22.07 12.91 -16.72
CA ALA A 80 23.01 11.83 -17.03
C ALA A 80 24.44 12.35 -17.29
N HIS A 81 24.58 13.54 -17.86
CA HIS A 81 25.88 14.19 -18.09
C HIS A 81 26.40 14.96 -16.88
N THR A 82 25.54 15.21 -15.91
CA THR A 82 25.94 15.83 -14.65
C THR A 82 26.39 14.70 -13.74
N SER A 83 27.69 14.58 -13.45
CA SER A 83 28.23 13.55 -12.52
C SER A 83 27.79 13.73 -11.06
N VAL A 84 26.63 14.38 -10.83
CA VAL A 84 25.92 14.40 -9.58
C VAL A 84 25.40 12.98 -9.36
N ILE A 85 26.27 12.17 -8.75
CA ILE A 85 25.80 11.10 -7.88
C ILE A 85 24.88 11.81 -6.89
N PRO A 86 23.59 11.46 -6.80
CA PRO A 86 22.71 12.03 -5.78
C PRO A 86 23.26 11.62 -4.42
N GLY A 87 24.23 12.35 -3.88
CA GLY A 87 24.71 12.15 -2.53
C GLY A 87 23.55 12.47 -1.59
N MET A 88 23.31 11.69 -0.55
CA MET A 88 22.22 11.97 0.40
C MET A 88 22.45 13.28 1.19
N GLY A 89 23.65 13.89 1.05
CA GLY A 89 23.93 15.25 1.50
C GLY A 89 23.36 16.35 0.60
N GLN A 90 23.04 16.05 -0.67
CA GLN A 90 22.31 16.94 -1.58
C GLN A 90 20.86 16.47 -1.80
N VAL A 91 20.62 15.16 -1.80
CA VAL A 91 19.29 14.53 -1.72
C VAL A 91 19.06 14.17 -0.27
N LYS A 92 18.59 15.10 0.57
CA LYS A 92 18.25 14.80 1.98
C LYS A 92 17.42 13.52 2.05
N ASP A 93 17.68 12.67 3.04
CA ASP A 93 16.94 11.42 3.21
C ASP A 93 15.44 11.70 3.14
N PRO A 94 14.71 11.08 2.18
CA PRO A 94 13.29 11.35 2.00
C PRO A 94 12.45 11.07 3.25
N PHE A 95 12.96 10.24 4.17
CA PHE A 95 12.31 9.95 5.44
C PHE A 95 12.75 10.88 6.60
N GLU A 96 13.81 11.69 6.45
CA GLU A 96 14.21 12.68 7.47
C GLU A 96 13.35 13.95 7.41
N GLN A 97 12.88 14.35 6.22
CA GLN A 97 11.95 15.48 6.07
C GLN A 97 10.52 15.16 6.47
N ALA A 98 10.21 13.87 6.76
CA ALA A 98 8.92 13.34 7.22
C ALA A 98 8.35 13.94 8.52
N VAL A 99 8.93 15.04 9.01
CA VAL A 99 8.56 15.69 10.26
C VAL A 99 8.02 17.09 9.97
N ARG A 100 6.70 17.10 9.75
CA ARG A 100 5.74 18.16 10.11
C ARG A 100 6.06 19.54 9.53
N ASN A 101 5.41 19.90 8.43
CA ASN A 101 4.78 21.22 8.27
C ASN A 101 3.95 21.32 6.97
N VAL A 102 2.84 20.56 6.85
CA VAL A 102 1.78 20.96 5.91
C VAL A 102 0.40 20.69 6.52
N GLN A 103 -0.44 21.74 6.54
CA GLN A 103 -1.85 21.69 6.90
C GLN A 103 -2.63 21.05 5.75
N ASN A 104 -3.41 19.99 6.07
CA ASN A 104 -4.39 19.30 5.21
C ASN A 104 -4.52 19.85 3.77
N PRO A 105 -3.67 19.42 2.83
CA PRO A 105 -3.83 19.78 1.43
C PRO A 105 -5.14 19.21 0.89
N GLY A 106 -5.82 19.96 0.02
CA GLY A 106 -7.02 19.52 -0.68
C GLY A 106 -6.79 18.33 -1.60
N LYS A 107 -7.87 17.77 -2.15
CA LYS A 107 -7.81 16.66 -3.12
C LYS A 107 -7.03 17.05 -4.38
N GLU A 108 -7.14 18.31 -4.76
CA GLU A 108 -6.53 18.92 -5.94
C GLU A 108 -5.00 18.83 -5.88
N TYR A 109 -4.39 18.96 -4.71
CA TYR A 109 -2.95 18.83 -4.53
C TYR A 109 -2.47 17.43 -4.95
N TYR A 110 -3.13 16.38 -4.47
CA TYR A 110 -2.77 15.00 -4.83
C TYR A 110 -3.00 14.71 -6.31
N GLU A 111 -4.06 15.26 -6.89
CA GLU A 111 -4.36 15.10 -8.32
C GLU A 111 -3.32 15.79 -9.21
N GLN A 112 -2.79 16.94 -8.79
CA GLN A 112 -1.75 17.66 -9.51
C GLN A 112 -0.39 16.92 -9.52
N HIS A 113 -0.04 16.26 -8.42
CA HIS A 113 1.24 15.56 -8.27
C HIS A 113 1.18 14.10 -8.76
N MET A 114 -0.01 13.57 -9.04
CA MET A 114 -0.15 12.19 -9.53
C MET A 114 0.33 12.09 -10.97
N ILE A 115 1.30 11.20 -11.21
CA ILE A 115 1.88 10.95 -12.54
C ILE A 115 1.55 9.57 -13.10
N GLY A 116 0.99 8.70 -12.26
CA GLY A 116 0.48 7.39 -12.67
C GLY A 116 0.47 6.41 -11.51
N ALA A 117 1.03 5.22 -11.71
CA ALA A 117 0.97 4.12 -10.74
C ALA A 117 2.19 3.23 -10.76
N ILE A 118 2.44 2.54 -9.63
CA ILE A 118 3.38 1.43 -9.54
C ILE A 118 2.63 0.13 -9.24
N TYR A 119 3.05 -0.95 -9.89
CA TYR A 119 2.52 -2.29 -9.70
C TYR A 119 3.64 -3.28 -9.39
N ILE A 120 3.48 -4.08 -8.33
CA ILE A 120 4.38 -5.18 -7.98
C ILE A 120 3.51 -6.42 -7.73
N PRO A 121 3.27 -7.26 -8.76
CA PRO A 121 2.35 -8.39 -8.62
C PRO A 121 2.76 -9.41 -7.56
N LYS A 122 4.07 -9.62 -7.34
CA LYS A 122 4.61 -10.61 -6.38
C LYS A 122 4.01 -10.46 -4.97
N ASN A 123 3.87 -9.22 -4.50
CA ASN A 123 3.35 -8.88 -3.18
C ASN A 123 2.04 -8.06 -3.26
N ASN A 124 1.34 -8.12 -4.40
CA ASN A 124 0.07 -7.43 -4.64
C ASN A 124 0.11 -5.92 -4.35
N VAL A 125 1.23 -5.24 -4.65
CA VAL A 125 1.30 -3.78 -4.52
C VAL A 125 0.70 -3.15 -5.77
N SER A 126 -0.20 -2.19 -5.56
CA SER A 126 -0.70 -1.30 -6.60
C SER A 126 -1.00 0.07 -5.98
N LEU A 127 -0.12 1.03 -6.23
CA LEU A 127 -0.11 2.34 -5.56
C LEU A 127 -0.12 3.48 -6.58
N PRO A 128 -0.74 4.63 -6.24
CA PRO A 128 -0.51 5.87 -6.96
C PRO A 128 0.99 6.21 -6.93
N LEU A 129 1.47 6.75 -8.04
CA LEU A 129 2.82 7.27 -8.18
C LEU A 129 2.75 8.80 -8.29
N PHE A 130 3.46 9.50 -7.40
CA PHE A 130 3.57 10.95 -7.38
C PHE A 130 4.96 11.42 -7.83
N ASP A 131 5.02 12.60 -8.43
CA ASP A 131 6.22 13.20 -9.04
C ASP A 131 7.31 13.65 -8.06
N GLU A 132 6.99 13.76 -6.77
CA GLU A 132 7.94 14.20 -5.77
C GLU A 132 7.72 13.54 -4.41
N THR A 133 8.76 13.54 -3.58
CA THR A 133 8.72 12.99 -2.23
C THR A 133 8.53 14.08 -1.19
N ASN A 134 7.45 13.98 -0.42
CA ASN A 134 7.15 14.74 0.78
C ASN A 134 6.16 13.94 1.66
N ASP A 135 5.96 14.37 2.91
CA ASP A 135 5.14 13.68 3.91
C ASP A 135 3.72 13.36 3.40
N LEU A 136 3.10 14.32 2.74
CA LEU A 136 1.71 14.21 2.28
C LEU A 136 1.58 13.14 1.20
N LEU A 137 2.48 13.14 0.23
CA LEU A 137 2.45 12.21 -0.89
C LEU A 137 2.89 10.81 -0.48
N LEU A 138 3.91 10.70 0.39
CA LEU A 138 4.39 9.43 0.96
C LEU A 138 3.31 8.71 1.79
N ASP A 139 2.48 9.46 2.52
CA ASP A 139 1.31 8.92 3.24
C ASP A 139 0.25 8.33 2.31
N ARG A 140 0.25 8.73 1.02
CA ARG A 140 -0.79 8.33 0.05
C ARG A 140 -0.35 7.28 -0.94
N GLY A 141 0.94 7.13 -1.24
CA GLY A 141 1.41 6.21 -2.26
C GLY A 141 2.93 6.20 -2.42
N ALA A 142 3.38 5.85 -3.61
CA ALA A 142 4.79 5.87 -3.98
C ALA A 142 5.16 7.24 -4.56
N THR A 143 6.39 7.69 -4.33
CA THR A 143 6.87 9.01 -4.72
C THR A 143 8.20 8.94 -5.46
N VAL A 144 8.41 9.82 -6.42
CA VAL A 144 9.72 9.97 -7.07
C VAL A 144 10.65 10.76 -6.14
N LEU A 145 11.86 10.27 -5.93
CA LEU A 145 12.88 10.98 -5.15
C LEU A 145 13.50 12.09 -5.99
N GLN A 146 13.38 13.33 -5.52
CA GLN A 146 13.94 14.50 -6.18
C GLN A 146 15.47 14.37 -6.30
N GLY A 147 16.01 14.84 -7.42
CA GLY A 147 17.44 14.72 -7.74
C GLY A 147 17.84 13.41 -8.42
N THR A 148 16.91 12.46 -8.59
CA THR A 148 17.09 11.26 -9.41
C THR A 148 16.43 11.44 -10.78
N SER A 149 16.67 10.52 -11.73
CA SER A 149 15.99 10.59 -13.02
C SER A 149 14.48 10.53 -12.83
N PHE A 150 13.71 11.29 -13.60
CA PHE A 150 12.26 11.14 -13.65
C PHE A 150 11.91 9.79 -14.32
N PRO A 151 10.88 9.05 -13.88
CA PRO A 151 10.61 7.67 -14.32
C PRO A 151 10.01 7.55 -15.74
N THR A 152 10.61 8.21 -16.73
CA THR A 152 10.29 8.03 -18.15
C THR A 152 11.03 6.84 -18.78
N GLY A 153 12.04 6.30 -18.09
CA GLY A 153 13.03 5.38 -18.64
C GLY A 153 13.99 6.05 -19.62
N GLY A 154 14.75 5.23 -20.35
CA GLY A 154 15.79 5.66 -21.30
C GLY A 154 17.19 5.28 -20.86
N GLU A 155 18.13 5.23 -21.82
CA GLU A 155 19.53 4.92 -21.50
C GLU A 155 20.15 5.97 -20.56
N SER A 156 21.01 5.49 -19.66
CA SER A 156 21.66 6.31 -18.65
C SER A 156 20.66 7.06 -17.77
N THR A 157 19.61 6.35 -17.32
CA THR A 157 18.65 6.86 -16.35
C THR A 157 18.61 5.96 -15.12
N HIS A 158 18.41 6.58 -13.96
CA HIS A 158 18.20 5.87 -12.70
C HIS A 158 17.20 6.64 -11.85
N SER A 159 15.95 6.20 -11.88
CA SER A 159 14.89 6.75 -11.03
C SER A 159 14.84 6.06 -9.69
N VAL A 160 14.51 6.80 -8.64
CA VAL A 160 14.30 6.21 -7.31
C VAL A 160 12.87 6.48 -6.87
N ILE A 161 12.16 5.40 -6.55
CA ILE A 161 10.77 5.43 -6.09
C ILE A 161 10.73 5.05 -4.62
N THR A 162 10.19 5.94 -3.79
CA THR A 162 10.12 5.79 -2.34
C THR A 162 8.69 5.51 -1.90
N ALA A 163 8.51 4.65 -0.89
CA ALA A 163 7.27 4.59 -0.12
C ALA A 163 7.56 4.10 1.32
N HIS A 164 6.64 4.40 2.24
CA HIS A 164 6.75 3.91 3.61
C HIS A 164 6.63 2.38 3.72
N SER A 165 7.09 1.87 4.86
CA SER A 165 6.94 0.49 5.33
C SER A 165 6.38 0.50 6.75
N GLY A 166 5.47 -0.42 7.07
CA GLY A 166 4.96 -0.65 8.43
C GLY A 166 3.98 0.38 8.95
N ILE A 167 3.21 1.03 8.08
CA ILE A 167 2.07 1.87 8.47
C ILE A 167 0.87 0.96 8.79
N ALA A 168 0.16 1.24 9.88
CA ALA A 168 -0.94 0.40 10.35
C ALA A 168 -2.14 0.40 9.38
N GLU A 169 -2.40 1.53 8.73
CA GLU A 169 -3.55 1.74 7.85
C GLU A 169 -3.27 1.39 6.38
N LYS A 170 -2.00 1.20 5.99
CA LYS A 170 -1.58 0.93 4.60
C LYS A 170 -0.28 0.12 4.54
N LYS A 171 -0.29 -0.95 3.74
CA LYS A 171 0.93 -1.74 3.50
C LYS A 171 2.02 -1.01 2.71
N LEU A 172 1.70 -0.24 1.66
CA LEU A 172 2.71 0.44 0.83
C LEU A 172 3.87 -0.50 0.43
N PHE A 173 5.14 -0.18 0.76
CA PHE A 173 6.32 -1.03 0.51
C PHE A 173 6.69 -1.93 1.69
N THR A 174 5.76 -2.20 2.62
CA THR A 174 6.01 -3.10 3.78
C THR A 174 6.55 -4.46 3.36
N ASP A 175 6.01 -5.04 2.30
CA ASP A 175 6.35 -6.38 1.82
C ASP A 175 7.40 -6.33 0.68
N LEU A 176 8.15 -5.22 0.54
CA LEU A 176 9.19 -5.08 -0.49
C LEU A 176 10.37 -6.04 -0.27
N GLU A 177 10.59 -6.48 0.98
CA GLU A 177 11.57 -7.51 1.34
C GLU A 177 11.26 -8.86 0.68
N GLU A 178 10.03 -9.12 0.25
CA GLU A 178 9.66 -10.37 -0.44
C GLU A 178 10.13 -10.42 -1.90
N MET A 179 10.61 -9.29 -2.45
CA MET A 179 11.15 -9.25 -3.80
C MET A 179 12.51 -9.94 -3.88
N GLU A 180 12.68 -10.74 -4.92
CA GLU A 180 13.89 -11.48 -5.24
C GLU A 180 14.39 -11.11 -6.64
N GLN A 181 15.59 -11.58 -6.99
CA GLN A 181 16.11 -11.43 -8.36
C GLN A 181 15.12 -12.04 -9.36
N ASP A 182 15.01 -11.43 -10.54
CA ASP A 182 14.11 -11.82 -11.64
C ASP A 182 12.61 -11.57 -11.36
N ASP A 183 12.21 -11.15 -10.15
CA ASP A 183 10.88 -10.59 -9.92
C ASP A 183 10.70 -9.30 -10.72
N ARG A 184 9.45 -8.96 -11.06
CA ARG A 184 9.14 -7.80 -11.91
C ARG A 184 8.20 -6.82 -11.23
N PHE A 185 8.44 -5.55 -11.52
CA PHE A 185 7.57 -4.43 -11.17
C PHE A 185 7.37 -3.52 -12.38
N TYR A 186 6.33 -2.70 -12.32
CA TYR A 186 5.86 -1.90 -13.45
C TYR A 186 5.55 -0.49 -13.00
N LEU A 187 5.94 0.48 -13.82
CA LEU A 187 5.56 1.88 -13.67
C LEU A 187 4.64 2.25 -14.83
N GLU A 188 3.50 2.83 -14.49
CA GLU A 188 2.67 3.57 -15.43
C GLU A 188 2.95 5.05 -15.21
N VAL A 189 3.44 5.75 -16.23
CA VAL A 189 3.79 7.18 -16.13
C VAL A 189 3.23 7.90 -17.35
N TYR A 190 2.33 8.86 -17.11
CA TYR A 190 1.62 9.60 -18.16
C TYR A 190 1.07 8.69 -19.28
N GLY A 191 0.51 7.53 -18.89
CA GLY A 191 -0.09 6.54 -19.80
C GLY A 191 0.90 5.57 -20.46
N ARG A 192 2.23 5.73 -20.26
CA ARG A 192 3.23 4.77 -20.74
C ARG A 192 3.51 3.71 -19.68
N MET A 193 3.44 2.44 -20.09
CA MET A 193 3.81 1.29 -19.26
C MET A 193 5.29 0.93 -19.42
N LEU A 194 6.02 0.91 -18.31
CA LEU A 194 7.44 0.58 -18.23
C LEU A 194 7.62 -0.64 -17.32
N ALA A 195 8.34 -1.66 -17.79
CA ALA A 195 8.58 -2.90 -17.06
C ALA A 195 10.03 -3.02 -16.60
N TYR A 196 10.23 -3.43 -15.36
CA TYR A 196 11.55 -3.62 -14.77
C TYR A 196 11.65 -5.00 -14.12
N GLU A 197 12.82 -5.60 -14.22
CA GLU A 197 13.16 -6.89 -13.62
C GLU A 197 14.26 -6.68 -12.59
N VAL A 198 14.07 -7.20 -11.39
CA VAL A 198 14.98 -7.03 -10.26
C VAL A 198 16.33 -7.67 -10.56
N VAL A 199 17.38 -6.86 -10.48
CA VAL A 199 18.78 -7.28 -10.71
C VAL A 199 19.64 -7.15 -9.46
N GLU A 200 19.20 -6.38 -8.47
CA GLU A 200 19.96 -6.13 -7.25
C GLU A 200 19.02 -5.82 -6.08
N LYS A 201 19.33 -6.39 -4.91
CA LYS A 201 18.65 -6.11 -3.64
C LYS A 201 19.69 -5.95 -2.54
N ILE A 202 19.72 -4.78 -1.91
CA ILE A 202 20.73 -4.45 -0.90
C ILE A 202 20.14 -3.66 0.28
N VAL A 203 20.77 -3.79 1.44
CA VAL A 203 20.48 -2.98 2.63
C VAL A 203 21.65 -2.03 2.88
N VAL A 204 21.35 -0.74 3.03
CA VAL A 204 22.36 0.31 3.21
C VAL A 204 21.98 1.25 4.35
N LEU A 205 22.98 1.93 4.92
CA LEU A 205 22.72 3.08 5.79
C LEU A 205 22.06 4.19 4.98
N PRO A 206 21.20 5.03 5.61
CA PRO A 206 20.64 6.19 4.93
C PRO A 206 21.74 7.04 4.28
N THR A 207 22.86 7.32 4.95
CA THR A 207 23.93 8.13 4.35
C THR A 207 24.61 7.52 3.10
N LYS A 208 24.44 6.24 2.80
CA LYS A 208 25.10 5.54 1.69
C LYS A 208 24.27 5.61 0.40
N THR A 209 24.59 6.59 -0.43
CA THR A 209 23.81 6.93 -1.65
C THR A 209 24.47 6.59 -2.97
N ASN A 210 25.76 6.24 -2.97
CA ASN A 210 26.50 5.96 -4.20
C ASN A 210 25.87 4.83 -5.04
N THR A 211 25.05 3.98 -4.42
CA THR A 211 24.31 2.90 -5.08
C THR A 211 23.18 3.40 -5.99
N LEU A 212 22.71 4.64 -5.78
CA LEU A 212 21.65 5.30 -6.55
C LEU A 212 22.19 6.12 -7.74
N ALA A 213 23.50 6.04 -8.02
CA ALA A 213 24.09 6.73 -9.15
C ALA A 213 23.54 6.21 -10.49
N ILE A 214 23.43 7.10 -11.47
CA ILE A 214 23.16 6.73 -12.86
C ILE A 214 24.30 5.84 -13.37
N ARG A 215 23.95 4.73 -14.00
CA ARG A 215 24.90 3.81 -14.63
C ARG A 215 24.82 3.98 -16.14
N GLU A 216 25.96 4.22 -16.78
CA GLU A 216 26.03 4.47 -18.23
C GLU A 216 25.37 3.32 -19.01
N LYS A 217 24.53 3.68 -20.01
CA LYS A 217 23.80 2.74 -20.89
C LYS A 217 22.80 1.83 -20.17
N GLN A 218 22.46 2.11 -18.90
CA GLN A 218 21.44 1.38 -18.17
C GLN A 218 20.18 2.24 -17.96
N ASP A 219 19.02 1.60 -18.02
CA ASP A 219 17.72 2.14 -17.63
C ASP A 219 17.31 1.41 -16.35
N LEU A 220 17.41 2.11 -15.21
CA LEU A 220 17.25 1.55 -13.87
C LEU A 220 16.15 2.25 -13.09
N VAL A 221 15.48 1.49 -12.24
CA VAL A 221 14.62 2.01 -11.18
C VAL A 221 14.98 1.32 -9.87
N THR A 222 15.21 2.09 -8.81
CA THR A 222 15.33 1.55 -7.45
C THR A 222 14.08 1.86 -6.63
N LEU A 223 13.47 0.82 -6.07
CA LEU A 223 12.43 0.95 -5.05
C LEU A 223 13.12 1.02 -3.68
N ILE A 224 12.78 2.04 -2.88
CA ILE A 224 13.39 2.27 -1.56
C ILE A 224 12.34 2.33 -0.46
N THR A 225 12.63 1.64 0.65
CA THR A 225 11.85 1.75 1.89
C THR A 225 12.74 1.60 3.14
N CYS A 226 12.18 1.83 4.32
CA CYS A 226 12.88 1.68 5.59
C CYS A 226 12.99 0.20 6.01
N THR A 227 14.10 -0.17 6.65
CA THR A 227 14.34 -1.53 7.15
C THR A 227 15.31 -1.49 8.35
N PRO A 228 15.37 -2.49 9.25
CA PRO A 228 14.41 -3.59 9.42
C PRO A 228 13.07 -3.09 9.95
N TYR A 229 12.02 -3.88 9.72
CA TYR A 229 10.65 -3.58 10.12
C TYR A 229 10.58 -3.12 11.59
N THR A 230 9.84 -2.04 11.86
CA THR A 230 9.72 -1.33 13.16
C THR A 230 10.95 -0.58 13.69
N VAL A 231 12.14 -0.75 13.10
CA VAL A 231 13.39 -0.13 13.58
C VAL A 231 13.86 0.99 12.64
N ASN A 232 13.71 0.81 11.33
CA ASN A 232 13.91 1.85 10.29
C ASN A 232 15.30 2.51 10.26
N THR A 233 16.35 1.83 10.77
CA THR A 233 17.73 2.36 10.82
C THR A 233 18.48 2.28 9.50
N HIS A 234 18.00 1.48 8.55
CA HIS A 234 18.59 1.25 7.25
C HIS A 234 17.55 1.48 6.14
N ARG A 235 18.01 1.42 4.89
CA ARG A 235 17.18 1.47 3.70
C ARG A 235 17.32 0.16 2.93
N LEU A 236 16.18 -0.44 2.58
CA LEU A 236 16.12 -1.55 1.63
C LEU A 236 15.99 -0.96 0.23
N LEU A 237 16.90 -1.35 -0.66
CA LEU A 237 16.92 -0.93 -2.06
C LEU A 237 16.70 -2.17 -2.93
N VAL A 238 15.67 -2.13 -3.77
CA VAL A 238 15.40 -3.15 -4.79
C VAL A 238 15.52 -2.48 -6.15
N THR A 239 16.61 -2.75 -6.86
CA THR A 239 16.92 -2.15 -8.16
C THR A 239 16.50 -3.10 -9.28
N GLY A 240 15.66 -2.59 -10.17
CA GLY A 240 15.29 -3.25 -11.42
C GLY A 240 15.92 -2.59 -12.64
N ARG A 241 16.18 -3.41 -13.66
CA ARG A 241 16.60 -2.98 -14.99
C ARG A 241 15.44 -3.09 -15.96
N ARG A 242 15.35 -2.14 -16.90
CA ARG A 242 14.32 -2.13 -17.93
C ARG A 242 14.28 -3.43 -18.73
N VAL A 243 13.08 -3.95 -18.94
CA VAL A 243 12.78 -5.10 -19.81
C VAL A 243 11.59 -4.80 -20.72
N PRO A 244 11.41 -5.52 -21.83
CA PRO A 244 10.21 -5.39 -22.66
C PRO A 244 8.93 -5.72 -21.88
N PHE A 245 7.87 -4.96 -22.12
CA PHE A 245 6.54 -5.25 -21.59
C PHE A 245 5.90 -6.40 -22.36
N THR A 246 5.28 -7.37 -21.67
CA THR A 246 4.60 -8.53 -22.29
C THR A 246 3.12 -8.57 -21.92
N GLU A 247 2.27 -9.18 -22.74
CA GLU A 247 0.82 -9.27 -22.45
C GLU A 247 0.50 -10.02 -21.14
N GLU A 248 1.31 -11.02 -20.78
CA GLU A 248 1.18 -11.76 -19.51
C GLU A 248 1.22 -10.81 -18.30
N VAL A 249 1.98 -9.71 -18.39
CA VAL A 249 2.07 -8.68 -17.34
C VAL A 249 0.74 -7.97 -17.12
N SER A 250 0.06 -7.60 -18.19
CA SER A 250 -1.23 -6.90 -18.11
C SER A 250 -2.24 -7.76 -17.30
N SER A 251 -2.21 -9.07 -17.52
CA SER A 251 -3.04 -10.02 -16.77
C SER A 251 -2.71 -10.04 -15.27
N LYS A 252 -1.43 -9.98 -14.90
CA LYS A 252 -0.97 -9.94 -13.50
C LYS A 252 -1.38 -8.65 -12.80
N ILE A 253 -1.27 -7.51 -13.48
CA ILE A 253 -1.73 -6.21 -12.97
C ILE A 253 -3.23 -6.26 -12.68
N GLU A 254 -4.03 -6.79 -13.62
CA GLU A 254 -5.48 -6.92 -13.46
C GLU A 254 -5.86 -7.88 -12.31
N GLN A 255 -5.08 -8.95 -12.12
CA GLN A 255 -5.24 -9.85 -10.97
C GLN A 255 -5.00 -9.12 -9.64
N THR A 256 -3.96 -8.28 -9.55
CA THR A 256 -3.70 -7.46 -8.36
C THR A 256 -4.87 -6.52 -8.06
N LYS A 257 -5.44 -5.87 -9.09
CA LYS A 257 -6.63 -4.99 -8.93
C LYS A 257 -7.82 -5.77 -8.35
N LYS A 258 -8.12 -6.94 -8.93
CA LYS A 258 -9.20 -7.83 -8.47
C LYS A 258 -8.97 -8.36 -7.06
N TYR A 259 -7.72 -8.68 -6.71
CA TYR A 259 -7.35 -9.12 -5.36
C TYR A 259 -7.78 -8.12 -4.30
N HIS A 260 -7.47 -6.82 -4.46
CA HIS A 260 -7.85 -5.81 -3.48
C HIS A 260 -9.37 -5.64 -3.35
N LEU A 261 -10.10 -5.70 -4.47
CA LEU A 261 -11.57 -5.64 -4.46
C LEU A 261 -12.18 -6.84 -3.71
N TYR A 262 -11.79 -8.07 -4.07
CA TYR A 262 -12.33 -9.26 -3.42
C TYR A 262 -11.94 -9.34 -1.95
N ARG A 263 -10.71 -8.94 -1.59
CA ARG A 263 -10.26 -8.86 -0.20
C ARG A 263 -11.16 -7.96 0.65
N LEU A 264 -11.52 -6.77 0.15
CA LEU A 264 -12.44 -5.87 0.84
C LEU A 264 -13.84 -6.51 0.99
N LEU A 265 -14.38 -7.10 -0.08
CA LEU A 265 -15.70 -7.74 -0.05
C LEU A 265 -15.76 -8.91 0.94
N ILE A 266 -14.73 -9.76 0.98
CA ILE A 266 -14.64 -10.90 1.90
C ILE A 266 -14.60 -10.41 3.35
N LEU A 267 -13.83 -9.36 3.65
CA LEU A 267 -13.77 -8.78 5.00
C LEU A 267 -15.13 -8.21 5.43
N LEU A 268 -15.81 -7.45 4.56
CA LEU A 268 -17.14 -6.91 4.85
C LEU A 268 -18.18 -8.02 5.06
N LEU A 269 -18.13 -9.08 4.25
CA LEU A 269 -19.02 -10.24 4.40
C LEU A 269 -18.75 -11.00 5.70
N GLY A 270 -17.48 -11.14 6.10
CA GLY A 270 -17.09 -11.72 7.38
C GLY A 270 -17.62 -10.92 8.58
N ILE A 271 -17.50 -9.59 8.54
CA ILE A 271 -18.06 -8.70 9.57
C ILE A 271 -19.59 -8.84 9.64
N LEU A 272 -20.28 -8.86 8.49
CA LEU A 272 -21.72 -9.04 8.42
C LEU A 272 -22.16 -10.39 9.01
N LEU A 273 -21.44 -11.48 8.70
CA LEU A 273 -21.69 -12.81 9.27
C LEU A 273 -21.58 -12.79 10.81
N VAL A 274 -20.53 -12.18 11.36
CA VAL A 274 -20.33 -12.09 12.81
C VAL A 274 -21.47 -11.30 13.48
N LEU A 275 -21.88 -10.18 12.89
CA LEU A 275 -22.96 -9.35 13.43
C LEU A 275 -24.32 -10.06 13.38
N THR A 276 -24.62 -10.78 12.30
CA THR A 276 -25.87 -11.55 12.16
C THR A 276 -25.94 -12.71 13.15
N LEU A 277 -24.85 -13.46 13.34
CA LEU A 277 -24.76 -14.52 14.35
C LEU A 277 -24.91 -13.98 15.78
N PHE A 278 -24.28 -12.84 16.07
CA PHE A 278 -24.41 -12.18 17.36
C PHE A 278 -25.85 -11.70 17.61
N GLY A 279 -26.48 -11.07 16.62
CA GLY A 279 -27.87 -10.65 16.68
C GLY A 279 -28.84 -11.82 16.90
N TYR A 280 -28.63 -12.92 16.17
CA TYR A 280 -29.41 -14.15 16.35
C TYR A 280 -29.23 -14.78 17.74
N TRP A 281 -28.00 -14.80 18.26
CA TRP A 281 -27.70 -15.28 19.60
C TRP A 281 -28.42 -14.43 20.67
N CYS A 282 -28.37 -13.11 20.55
CA CYS A 282 -29.10 -12.17 21.40
C CYS A 282 -30.61 -12.44 21.35
N TYR A 283 -31.20 -12.52 20.15
CA TYR A 283 -32.61 -12.83 19.96
C TYR A 283 -33.02 -14.15 20.66
N ARG A 284 -32.24 -15.22 20.47
CA ARG A 284 -32.51 -16.53 21.08
C ARG A 284 -32.44 -16.48 22.61
N LYS A 285 -31.49 -15.73 23.16
CA LYS A 285 -31.34 -15.53 24.62
C LYS A 285 -32.51 -14.75 25.21
N PHE A 286 -32.92 -13.65 24.59
CA PHE A 286 -34.10 -12.87 25.02
C PHE A 286 -35.40 -13.68 24.92
N LYS A 287 -35.60 -14.44 23.84
CA LYS A 287 -36.78 -15.30 23.68
C LYS A 287 -36.87 -16.36 24.79
N ARG A 288 -35.74 -17.01 25.14
CA ARG A 288 -35.68 -17.98 26.25
C ARG A 288 -36.03 -17.34 27.59
N GLN A 289 -35.56 -16.13 27.88
CA GLN A 289 -35.92 -15.44 29.12
C GLN A 289 -37.40 -15.06 29.19
N LYS A 290 -37.99 -14.58 28.07
CA LYS A 290 -39.44 -14.32 28.01
C LYS A 290 -40.25 -15.59 28.26
N GLN A 291 -39.83 -16.74 27.72
CA GLN A 291 -40.49 -18.03 27.98
C GLN A 291 -40.37 -18.46 29.45
N LEU A 292 -39.19 -18.35 30.07
CA LEU A 292 -39.00 -18.65 31.50
C LEU A 292 -39.85 -17.74 32.40
N ARG A 293 -39.99 -16.46 32.07
CA ARG A 293 -40.87 -15.53 32.80
C ARG A 293 -42.35 -15.84 32.62
N LYS A 294 -42.76 -16.38 31.46
CA LYS A 294 -44.16 -16.77 31.20
C LYS A 294 -44.55 -18.08 31.89
N ASN A 295 -43.63 -19.02 32.05
CA ASN A 295 -43.89 -20.29 32.76
C ASN A 295 -43.85 -20.17 34.30
N ASN A 296 -43.27 -19.09 34.84
CA ASN A 296 -43.21 -18.80 36.27
C ASN A 296 -44.32 -17.84 36.76
N ARG A 297 -45.24 -17.44 35.88
CA ARG A 297 -46.48 -16.71 36.22
C ARG A 297 -47.66 -17.65 36.03
#